data_AF-A0AB74M5V3-F1
#
_entry.id   AF-A0AB74M5V3-F1
#
_cell.length_a   1.000
_cell.length_b   1.000
_cell.length_c   1.000
_cell.angle_alpha   90.00
_cell.angle_beta   90.00
_cell.angle_gamma   90.00
#
_symmetry.space_group_name_H-M   'P 1'
#
loop_
_entity.id
_entity.type
_entity.pdbx_description
1 polymer ?
#
loop_
_entity_poly.entity_id
_entity_poly.type
_entity_poly.pdbx_seq_one_letter_code
_entity_poly.pdbx_strand_id
1 'polypeptide(L)'
;MKGVPRHLRNPRRWYNADGIEQPPATIANSKANGARGLLVFCECGHSGAMSFAGLPDDFPVPDVALRLVCSACKRKDRISTRPDFTGVHTGAGPKLRSVE
;
A
#
# COMPACT_ATOMS: atom_id res chain seq x y z
N MET A 1 2.65 -22.91 -13.31
CA MET A 1 3.65 -21.82 -13.36
C MET A 1 4.58 -21.99 -12.17
N LYS A 2 5.91 -21.86 -12.32
CA LYS A 2 6.83 -21.88 -11.17
C LYS A 2 6.80 -20.52 -10.48
N GLY A 3 6.67 -20.51 -9.15
CA GLY A 3 6.72 -19.28 -8.36
C GLY A 3 8.11 -18.67 -8.26
N VAL A 4 8.15 -17.39 -7.90
CA VAL A 4 9.38 -16.61 -7.75
C VAL A 4 10.03 -16.93 -6.39
N PRO A 5 11.31 -17.36 -6.36
CA PRO A 5 12.06 -17.56 -5.12
C PRO A 5 12.10 -16.30 -4.25
N ARG A 6 12.03 -16.46 -2.92
CA ARG A 6 11.93 -15.32 -1.97
C ARG A 6 12.97 -14.22 -2.19
N HIS A 7 14.23 -14.60 -2.48
CA HIS A 7 15.33 -13.65 -2.66
C HIS A 7 15.28 -12.88 -3.99
N LEU A 8 14.41 -13.26 -4.93
CA LEU A 8 14.20 -12.59 -6.21
C LEU A 8 12.86 -11.81 -6.28
N ARG A 9 12.06 -11.85 -5.21
CA ARG A 9 10.74 -11.20 -5.18
C ARG A 9 10.88 -9.69 -5.14
N ASN A 10 10.03 -8.99 -5.89
CA ASN A 10 9.94 -7.54 -5.80
C ASN A 10 9.35 -7.15 -4.43
N PRO A 11 10.05 -6.37 -3.58
CA PRO A 11 9.55 -5.99 -2.26
C PRO A 11 8.24 -5.19 -2.27
N ARG A 12 7.87 -4.57 -3.40
CA ARG A 12 6.62 -3.80 -3.56
C ARG A 12 5.44 -4.65 -3.99
N ARG A 13 5.64 -5.95 -4.21
CA ARG A 13 4.62 -6.89 -4.69
C ARG A 13 4.35 -7.95 -3.64
N TRP A 14 3.11 -8.39 -3.60
CA TRP A 14 2.71 -9.50 -2.75
C TRP A 14 2.79 -10.80 -3.53
N TYR A 15 3.22 -11.86 -2.85
CA TYR A 15 3.32 -13.20 -3.39
C TYR A 15 2.61 -14.15 -2.45
N ASN A 16 1.87 -15.11 -2.99
CA ASN A 16 1.24 -16.16 -2.19
C ASN A 16 2.27 -17.19 -1.67
N ALA A 17 1.79 -18.23 -0.98
CA ALA A 17 2.63 -19.29 -0.42
C ALA A 17 3.48 -19.99 -1.51
N ASP A 18 2.91 -20.20 -2.68
CA ASP A 18 3.57 -20.82 -3.84
C ASP A 18 4.57 -19.90 -4.55
N GLY A 19 4.65 -18.63 -4.14
CA GLY A 19 5.50 -17.62 -4.78
C GLY A 19 4.94 -17.05 -6.08
N ILE A 20 3.63 -17.18 -6.31
CA ILE A 20 2.95 -16.53 -7.42
C ILE A 20 2.62 -15.09 -7.02
N GLU A 21 3.07 -14.14 -7.84
CA GLU A 21 2.78 -12.72 -7.66
C GLU A 21 1.26 -12.49 -7.72
N GLN A 22 0.74 -11.74 -6.76
CA GLN A 22 -0.65 -11.32 -6.73
C GLN A 22 -0.77 -9.88 -7.22
N PRO A 23 -1.82 -9.57 -8.00
CA PRO A 23 -2.03 -8.21 -8.48
C PRO A 23 -2.18 -7.25 -7.28
N PRO A 24 -1.50 -6.10 -7.31
CA PRO A 24 -1.66 -5.09 -6.27
C PRO A 24 -3.07 -4.48 -6.33
N ALA A 25 -3.55 -3.98 -5.19
CA ALA A 25 -4.74 -3.15 -5.16
C ALA A 25 -4.54 -1.90 -6.04
N THR A 26 -5.54 -1.61 -6.87
CA THR A 26 -5.60 -0.38 -7.68
C THR A 26 -6.31 0.74 -6.93
N ILE A 27 -6.26 1.97 -7.45
CA ILE A 27 -7.02 3.10 -6.93
C ILE A 27 -8.53 2.81 -6.96
N ALA A 28 -9.06 2.29 -8.07
CA ALA A 28 -10.47 1.92 -8.17
C ALA A 28 -10.87 0.83 -7.16
N ASN A 29 -10.06 -0.23 -7.04
CA ASN A 29 -10.30 -1.27 -6.04
C ASN A 29 -10.32 -0.69 -4.63
N SER A 30 -9.40 0.21 -4.30
CA SER A 30 -9.33 0.86 -3.00
C SER A 30 -10.57 1.71 -2.70
N LYS A 31 -11.00 2.55 -3.66
CA LYS A 31 -12.22 3.36 -3.56
C LYS A 31 -13.46 2.49 -3.36
N ALA A 32 -13.59 1.42 -4.15
CA ALA A 32 -14.73 0.49 -4.07
C ALA A 32 -14.83 -0.21 -2.70
N ASN A 33 -13.69 -0.40 -2.01
CA ASN A 33 -13.64 -0.94 -0.65
C ASN A 33 -13.71 0.15 0.44
N GLY A 34 -14.02 1.39 0.07
CA GLY A 34 -14.27 2.49 0.99
C GLY A 34 -13.05 3.34 1.35
N ALA A 35 -11.88 3.10 0.75
CA ALA A 35 -10.71 3.94 1.00
C ALA A 35 -10.99 5.39 0.59
N ARG A 36 -10.55 6.34 1.42
CA ARG A 36 -10.77 7.78 1.20
C ARG A 36 -9.58 8.48 0.55
N GLY A 37 -8.42 7.82 0.55
CA GLY A 37 -7.18 8.34 0.00
C GLY A 37 -6.05 7.34 0.21
N LEU A 38 -4.83 7.84 0.32
CA LEU A 38 -3.64 7.05 0.59
C LEU A 38 -2.94 7.55 1.84
N LEU A 39 -2.45 6.61 2.65
CA LEU A 39 -1.44 6.87 3.65
C LEU A 39 -0.05 6.69 3.02
N VAL A 40 0.85 7.62 3.28
CA VAL A 40 2.21 7.67 2.77
C VAL A 40 3.18 7.59 3.94
N PHE A 41 4.15 6.68 3.87
CA PHE A 41 5.15 6.48 4.92
C PHE A 41 6.56 6.50 4.33
N CYS A 42 7.44 7.28 4.94
CA CYS A 42 8.87 7.24 4.68
C CYS A 42 9.61 6.55 5.83
N GLU A 43 10.66 5.78 5.52
CA GLU A 43 11.51 5.14 6.55
C GLU A 43 12.21 6.14 7.49
N CYS A 44 12.25 7.44 7.18
CA CYS A 44 12.77 8.47 8.10
C CYS A 44 11.77 8.88 9.19
N GLY A 45 10.61 8.23 9.27
CA GLY A 45 9.54 8.54 10.23
C GLY A 45 8.53 9.59 9.76
N HIS A 46 8.79 10.27 8.65
CA HIS A 46 7.83 11.21 8.07
C HIS A 46 6.67 10.46 7.39
N SER A 47 5.43 10.85 7.71
CA SER A 47 4.22 10.24 7.15
C SER A 47 3.11 11.26 6.97
N GLY A 48 2.10 10.92 6.18
CA GLY A 48 0.94 11.76 5.94
C GLY A 48 -0.13 11.08 5.09
N ALA A 49 -1.22 11.79 4.84
CA ALA A 49 -2.29 11.35 3.95
C ALA A 49 -2.25 12.15 2.63
N MET A 50 -2.67 11.52 1.54
CA MET A 50 -2.84 12.15 0.23
C MET A 50 -4.16 11.74 -0.42
N SER A 51 -4.76 12.63 -1.20
CA SER A 51 -5.98 12.35 -1.96
C SER A 51 -5.70 11.43 -3.15
N PHE A 52 -6.74 10.73 -3.61
CA PHE A 52 -6.72 10.03 -4.91
C PHE A 52 -6.86 10.97 -6.12
N ALA A 53 -7.11 12.26 -5.90
CA ALA A 53 -7.31 13.22 -6.98
C ALA A 53 -6.14 13.22 -7.98
N GLY A 54 -6.47 13.07 -9.27
CA GLY A 54 -5.50 13.04 -10.36
C GLY A 54 -4.75 11.71 -10.54
N LEU A 55 -5.02 10.68 -9.72
CA LEU A 55 -4.49 9.34 -9.92
C LEU A 55 -5.42 8.50 -10.82
N PRO A 56 -4.88 7.79 -11.83
CA PRO A 56 -5.67 6.86 -12.64
C PRO A 56 -6.25 5.72 -11.81
N ASP A 57 -7.42 5.24 -12.18
CA ASP A 57 -8.17 4.23 -11.44
C ASP A 57 -7.53 2.84 -11.48
N ASP A 58 -6.83 2.51 -12.58
CA ASP A 58 -6.05 1.29 -12.76
C ASP A 58 -4.66 1.36 -12.10
N PHE A 59 -4.28 2.52 -11.56
CA PHE A 59 -2.94 2.72 -11.04
C PHE A 59 -2.72 1.91 -9.75
N PRO A 60 -1.63 1.12 -9.63
CA PRO A 60 -1.36 0.35 -8.43
C PRO A 60 -1.03 1.25 -7.23
N VAL A 61 -1.69 1.01 -6.10
CA VAL A 61 -1.44 1.78 -4.86
C VAL A 61 0.04 1.77 -4.45
N PRO A 62 0.78 0.64 -4.46
CA PRO A 62 2.19 0.63 -4.09
C PRO A 62 3.07 1.44 -5.05
N ASP A 63 2.65 1.66 -6.28
CA ASP A 63 3.47 2.31 -7.32
C ASP A 63 3.37 3.84 -7.24
N VAL A 64 2.36 4.37 -6.54
CA VAL A 64 2.25 5.81 -6.22
C VAL A 64 3.51 6.33 -5.55
N ALA A 65 4.12 5.56 -4.65
CA ALA A 65 5.33 6.01 -3.96
C ALA A 65 6.51 6.27 -4.91
N LEU A 66 6.56 5.63 -6.09
CA LEU A 66 7.63 5.84 -7.07
C LEU A 66 7.58 7.24 -7.70
N ARG A 67 6.45 7.94 -7.57
CA ARG A 67 6.25 9.32 -8.03
C ARG A 67 6.50 10.36 -6.94
N LEU A 68 6.84 9.94 -5.73
CA LEU A 68 6.98 10.82 -4.56
C LEU A 68 8.45 11.05 -4.21
N VAL A 69 8.69 12.18 -3.54
CA VAL A 69 9.97 12.48 -2.85
C VAL A 69 9.64 12.94 -1.44
N CYS A 70 10.35 12.41 -0.44
CA CYS A 70 10.10 12.79 0.95
C CYS A 70 10.51 14.25 1.15
N SER A 71 9.60 15.10 1.62
CA SER A 71 9.91 16.51 1.87
C SER A 71 10.93 16.72 3.00
N ALA A 72 11.01 15.79 3.95
CA ALA A 72 11.97 15.83 5.07
C ALA A 72 13.37 15.36 4.66
N CYS A 73 13.51 14.12 4.18
CA CYS A 73 14.84 13.53 3.89
C CYS A 73 15.25 13.57 2.41
N LYS A 74 14.39 14.05 1.51
CA LYS A 74 14.62 14.19 0.05
C LYS A 74 14.91 12.88 -0.71
N ARG A 75 14.70 11.72 -0.07
CA ARG A 75 14.83 10.39 -0.68
C ARG A 75 13.52 9.96 -1.36
N LYS A 76 13.64 9.15 -2.42
CA LYS A 76 12.50 8.57 -3.17
C LYS A 76 12.35 7.05 -2.96
N ASP A 77 13.47 6.37 -2.66
CA ASP A 77 13.61 4.92 -2.52
C ASP A 77 12.99 4.33 -1.25
N ARG A 78 12.59 5.19 -0.30
CA ARG A 78 12.19 4.80 1.06
C ARG A 78 10.73 5.08 1.37
N ILE A 79 9.89 5.19 0.34
CA ILE A 79 8.48 5.57 0.46
C ILE A 79 7.60 4.37 0.13
N SER A 80 6.61 4.14 0.99
CA SER A 80 5.53 3.18 0.80
C SER A 80 4.18 3.87 0.90
N THR A 81 3.20 3.35 0.17
CA THR A 81 1.85 3.88 0.08
C THR A 81 0.85 2.77 0.38
N ARG A 82 -0.22 3.09 1.11
CA ARG A 82 -1.29 2.17 1.49
C ARG A 82 -2.64 2.87 1.33
N PRO A 83 -3.75 2.16 1.05
CA PRO A 83 -5.06 2.79 1.08
C PRO A 83 -5.40 3.29 2.49
N ASP A 84 -6.01 4.47 2.57
CA ASP A 84 -6.51 5.03 3.81
C ASP A 84 -7.96 4.59 4.06
N PHE A 85 -8.14 3.66 4.99
CA PHE A 85 -9.44 3.17 5.46
C PHE A 85 -9.86 3.81 6.80
N THR A 86 -9.24 4.92 7.21
CA THR A 86 -9.56 5.59 8.48
C THR A 86 -11.04 6.00 8.52
N GLY A 87 -11.76 5.54 9.56
CA GLY A 87 -13.19 5.76 9.74
C GLY A 87 -14.09 4.92 8.83
N VAL A 88 -13.53 3.94 8.10
CA VAL A 88 -14.29 2.93 7.36
C VAL A 88 -14.54 1.75 8.30
N HIS A 89 -15.60 1.84 9.09
CA HIS A 89 -16.02 0.73 9.94
C HIS A 89 -16.97 -0.16 9.14
N THR A 90 -16.45 -1.23 8.52
CA THR A 90 -17.31 -2.36 8.08
C THR A 90 -17.68 -3.22 9.29
N GLY A 91 -18.35 -2.64 10.30
CA GLY A 91 -19.09 -3.34 11.37
C GLY A 91 -18.37 -4.34 12.30
N ALA A 92 -17.14 -4.77 12.02
CA ALA A 92 -16.40 -5.74 12.82
C ALA A 92 -14.91 -5.52 12.60
N GLY A 93 -14.32 -4.59 13.36
CA GLY A 93 -12.87 -4.61 13.52
C GLY A 93 -12.45 -6.01 14.01
N PRO A 94 -11.31 -6.56 13.57
CA PRO A 94 -10.88 -7.84 14.06
C PRO A 94 -10.74 -7.72 15.58
N LYS A 95 -11.41 -8.60 16.33
CA LYS A 95 -11.27 -8.71 17.79
C LYS A 95 -9.90 -9.34 18.10
N LEU A 96 -8.84 -8.62 17.74
CA LEU A 96 -7.47 -8.97 18.10
C LEU A 96 -7.34 -8.71 19.59
N ARG A 97 -7.07 -9.75 20.36
CA ARG A 97 -6.64 -9.65 21.74
C ARG A 97 -5.17 -10.02 21.81
N SER A 98 -4.43 -9.33 22.67
CA SER A 98 -3.10 -9.78 23.07
C SER A 98 -3.21 -11.20 23.64
N VAL A 99 -2.23 -12.07 23.37
CA VAL A 99 -2.15 -13.44 23.90
C VAL A 99 -1.07 -13.52 25.00
N GLU A 100 -0.90 -12.43 25.75
CA GLU A 100 -0.09 -12.44 26.97
C GLU A 100 -0.69 -13.34 28.04
#